data_AF-K0E6U2-F1
#
_entry.id   AF-K0E6U2-F1
#
_cell.length_a   1.000
_cell.length_b   1.000
_cell.length_c   1.000
_cell.angle_alpha   90.00
_cell.angle_beta   90.00
_cell.angle_gamma   90.00
#
_symmetry.space_group_name_H-M   'P 1'
#
loop_
_entity.id
_entity.type
_entity.pdbx_description
1 polymer ?
#
loop_
_entity_poly.entity_id
_entity_poly.type
_entity_poly.pdbx_seq_one_letter_code
_entity_poly.pdbx_strand_id
1 'polypeptide(L)'
;KIYDSLEITKKDGTLLVLEVQSHIGENTVRTISMDSTDGLSRGYEVVGAGNPIQMPIGADVYGRLFNVIGDAIDGLGNLPKTGENGMSIHRQAPKFEDLSTSSEVLFTGIKVIDLIEPYSKGGKIGLFGGAGVGKTVLIQELINNIAKGHGGLSVFAGVGERTREGNDLLREMLESGIIKYGDEFMHSMENGG
;
A
#
# COMPACT_ATOMS: atom_id res chain seq x y z
N LYS A 1 11.81 -13.26 16.24
CA LYS A 1 12.23 -11.87 16.61
C LYS A 1 10.96 -11.00 16.66
N ILE A 2 10.98 -9.81 17.28
CA ILE A 2 9.85 -8.87 17.11
C ILE A 2 9.83 -8.40 15.64
N TYR A 3 8.63 -8.23 15.10
CA TYR A 3 8.31 -7.92 13.70
C TYR A 3 8.68 -8.99 12.68
N ASP A 4 9.14 -10.16 13.14
CA ASP A 4 9.37 -11.30 12.26
C ASP A 4 8.04 -11.79 11.70
N SER A 5 8.02 -12.14 10.42
CA SER A 5 6.85 -12.74 9.80
C SER A 5 6.88 -14.26 9.96
N LEU A 6 5.72 -14.83 10.25
CA LEU A 6 5.50 -16.27 10.37
C LEU A 6 4.40 -16.69 9.40
N GLU A 7 4.48 -17.92 8.92
CA GLU A 7 3.57 -18.46 7.92
C GLU A 7 2.91 -19.72 8.44
N ILE A 8 1.59 -19.82 8.22
CA ILE A 8 0.80 -21.02 8.46
C ILE A 8 0.16 -21.43 7.14
N THR A 9 0.44 -22.66 6.69
CA THR A 9 -0.30 -23.28 5.60
C THR A 9 -1.62 -23.85 6.14
N LYS A 10 -2.75 -23.26 5.76
CA LYS A 10 -4.08 -23.76 6.12
C LYS A 10 -4.38 -25.08 5.39
N LYS A 11 -5.41 -25.81 5.84
CA LYS A 11 -5.83 -27.09 5.23
C LYS A 11 -6.27 -26.97 3.77
N ASP A 12 -6.74 -25.80 3.36
CA ASP A 12 -7.13 -25.50 1.98
C ASP A 12 -5.93 -25.08 1.09
N GLY A 13 -4.71 -25.07 1.65
CA GLY A 13 -3.50 -24.66 0.96
C GLY A 13 -3.25 -23.15 0.95
N THR A 14 -4.16 -22.35 1.51
CA THR A 14 -3.95 -20.90 1.63
C THR A 14 -2.91 -20.58 2.70
N LEU A 15 -2.15 -19.52 2.48
CA LEU A 15 -1.09 -19.09 3.38
C LEU A 15 -1.58 -17.95 4.28
N LEU A 16 -1.52 -18.15 5.59
CA LEU A 16 -1.80 -17.12 6.57
C LEU A 16 -0.49 -16.55 7.12
N VAL A 17 -0.29 -15.26 6.92
CA VAL A 17 0.85 -14.53 7.49
C VAL A 17 0.48 -13.98 8.85
N LEU A 18 1.39 -14.17 9.81
CA LEU A 18 1.34 -13.60 11.15
C LEU A 18 2.57 -12.72 11.38
N GLU A 19 2.43 -11.63 12.12
CA GLU A 19 3.56 -10.79 12.54
C GLU A 19 3.77 -10.88 14.05
N VAL A 20 4.99 -11.16 14.49
CA VAL A 20 5.36 -11.20 15.91
C VAL A 20 5.35 -9.79 16.52
N GLN A 21 4.52 -9.56 17.54
CA GLN A 21 4.44 -8.28 18.24
C GLN A 21 5.19 -8.28 19.58
N SER A 22 5.22 -9.40 20.27
CA SER A 22 5.90 -9.49 21.56
C SER A 22 6.32 -10.92 21.90
N HIS A 23 7.37 -11.03 22.71
CA HIS A 23 7.76 -12.29 23.33
C HIS A 23 7.12 -12.33 24.72
N ILE A 24 6.30 -13.35 24.99
CA ILE A 24 5.57 -13.44 26.27
C ILE A 24 6.25 -14.36 27.29
N GLY A 25 7.38 -14.97 26.92
CA GLY A 25 8.10 -15.93 27.76
C GLY A 25 7.85 -17.37 27.34
N GLU A 26 8.52 -18.33 27.99
CA GLU A 26 8.31 -19.78 27.79
C GLU A 26 8.34 -20.21 26.32
N ASN A 27 9.31 -19.69 25.55
CA ASN A 27 9.43 -19.92 24.10
C ASN A 27 8.17 -19.59 23.29
N THR A 28 7.33 -18.70 23.81
CA THR A 28 6.06 -18.30 23.19
C THR A 28 6.12 -16.86 22.73
N VAL A 29 5.56 -16.62 21.55
CA VAL A 29 5.40 -15.30 20.96
C VAL A 29 3.92 -14.97 20.81
N ARG A 30 3.57 -13.69 20.92
CA ARG A 30 2.26 -13.17 20.57
C ARG A 30 2.35 -12.51 19.20
N THR A 31 1.44 -12.89 18.32
CA THR A 31 1.39 -12.41 16.94
C THR A 31 0.07 -11.70 16.64
N ILE A 32 0.05 -10.92 15.57
CA ILE A 32 -1.17 -10.41 14.92
C ILE A 32 -1.30 -11.11 13.57
N SER A 33 -2.51 -11.57 13.23
CA SER A 33 -2.77 -12.16 11.91
C SER A 33 -3.07 -11.09 10.87
N MET A 34 -2.58 -11.30 9.65
CA MET A 34 -2.84 -10.39 8.52
C MET A 34 -4.12 -10.75 7.76
N ASP A 35 -4.75 -11.87 8.11
CA ASP A 35 -6.02 -12.35 7.55
C ASP A 35 -6.81 -13.12 8.62
N SER A 36 -8.01 -13.59 8.29
CA SER A 36 -8.89 -14.35 9.17
C SER A 36 -8.20 -15.59 9.74
N THR A 37 -8.34 -15.76 11.05
CA THR A 37 -7.88 -16.93 11.83
C THR A 37 -8.93 -18.05 11.90
N ASP A 38 -10.03 -17.92 11.16
CA ASP A 38 -11.09 -18.92 11.16
C ASP A 38 -10.56 -20.28 10.70
N GLY A 39 -10.99 -21.34 11.39
CA GLY A 39 -10.56 -22.71 11.11
C GLY A 39 -9.16 -23.09 11.65
N LEU A 40 -8.45 -22.17 12.32
CA LEU A 40 -7.23 -22.51 13.04
C LEU A 40 -7.54 -23.27 14.33
N SER A 41 -6.71 -24.25 14.61
CA SER A 41 -6.70 -25.00 15.87
C SER A 41 -5.31 -24.97 16.49
N ARG A 42 -5.21 -25.32 17.77
CA ARG A 42 -3.89 -25.55 18.38
C ARG A 42 -3.18 -26.71 17.68
N GLY A 43 -1.86 -26.63 17.59
CA GLY A 43 -1.02 -27.68 17.00
C GLY A 43 -0.73 -27.52 15.50
N TYR A 44 -1.17 -26.45 14.85
CA TYR A 44 -0.69 -26.13 13.50
C TYR A 44 0.83 -25.88 13.54
N GLU A 45 1.51 -26.37 12.51
CA GLU A 45 2.88 -26.00 12.25
C GLU A 45 2.95 -24.55 11.78
N VAL A 46 3.93 -23.82 12.31
CA VAL A 46 4.18 -22.42 11.99
C VAL A 46 5.64 -22.30 11.58
N VAL A 47 5.88 -21.75 10.38
CA VAL A 47 7.22 -21.58 9.82
C VAL A 47 7.62 -20.12 9.98
N GLY A 48 8.82 -19.86 10.50
CA GLY A 48 9.37 -18.51 10.54
C GLY A 48 10.02 -18.15 9.21
N ALA A 49 9.64 -17.02 8.62
CA ALA A 49 10.27 -16.52 7.40
C ALA A 49 11.70 -16.02 7.65
N GLY A 50 11.99 -15.59 8.90
CA GLY A 50 13.30 -15.06 9.30
C GLY A 50 13.51 -13.58 8.93
N ASN A 51 12.50 -12.96 8.34
CA ASN A 51 12.42 -11.54 8.00
C ASN A 51 11.03 -10.98 8.32
N PRO A 52 10.90 -9.66 8.52
CA PRO A 52 9.61 -9.01 8.55
C PRO A 52 8.83 -9.16 7.25
N ILE A 53 7.55 -8.80 7.27
CA ILE A 53 6.73 -8.68 6.07
C ILE A 53 7.44 -7.75 5.07
N GLN A 54 7.56 -8.21 3.83
CA GLN A 54 8.22 -7.48 2.75
C GLN A 54 7.22 -7.07 1.68
N MET A 55 7.38 -5.85 1.16
CA MET A 55 6.67 -5.35 -0.01
C MET A 55 7.58 -5.47 -1.25
N PRO A 56 7.01 -5.79 -2.43
CA PRO A 56 7.77 -5.69 -3.67
C PRO A 56 8.20 -4.24 -3.92
N ILE A 57 9.36 -4.06 -4.54
CA ILE A 57 9.91 -2.76 -4.90
C ILE A 57 10.40 -2.73 -6.36
N GLY A 58 10.79 -1.56 -6.85
CA GLY A 58 11.30 -1.37 -8.21
C GLY A 58 10.28 -0.71 -9.13
N ALA A 59 10.53 -0.75 -10.44
CA ALA A 59 9.63 -0.16 -11.43
C ALA A 59 8.41 -1.05 -11.73
N ASP A 60 8.52 -2.36 -11.49
CA ASP A 60 7.46 -3.33 -11.80
C ASP A 60 6.22 -3.17 -10.92
N VAL A 61 6.34 -2.45 -9.80
CA VAL A 61 5.22 -2.13 -8.89
C VAL A 61 4.33 -1.01 -9.44
N TYR A 62 4.76 -0.31 -10.49
CA TYR A 62 4.03 0.84 -11.00
C TYR A 62 2.68 0.42 -11.57
N GLY A 63 1.64 1.11 -11.09
CA GLY A 63 0.27 0.83 -11.45
C GLY A 63 -0.33 -0.38 -10.77
N ARG A 64 0.44 -1.23 -10.08
CA ARG A 64 -0.01 -2.49 -9.45
C ARG A 64 -0.81 -2.24 -8.17
N LEU A 65 -1.65 -3.20 -7.80
CA LEU A 65 -2.43 -3.20 -6.56
C LEU A 65 -1.99 -4.34 -5.63
N PHE A 66 -1.58 -4.01 -4.41
CA PHE A 66 -1.10 -4.97 -3.41
C PHE A 66 -1.92 -4.94 -2.12
N ASN A 67 -1.99 -6.08 -1.44
CA ASN A 67 -2.48 -6.18 -0.07
C ASN A 67 -1.37 -5.89 0.96
N VAL A 68 -1.71 -5.96 2.26
CA VAL A 68 -0.80 -5.62 3.37
C VAL A 68 0.46 -6.49 3.44
N ILE A 69 0.42 -7.71 2.88
CA ILE A 69 1.57 -8.62 2.86
C ILE A 69 2.38 -8.54 1.57
N GLY A 70 2.03 -7.64 0.65
CA GLY A 70 2.71 -7.44 -0.62
C GLY A 70 2.33 -8.44 -1.72
N ASP A 71 1.23 -9.17 -1.55
CA ASP A 71 0.67 -9.98 -2.64
C ASP A 71 -0.19 -9.11 -3.55
N ALA A 72 -0.13 -9.39 -4.84
CA ALA A 72 -0.88 -8.69 -5.84
C ALA A 72 -2.34 -9.12 -5.82
N ILE A 73 -3.25 -8.15 -5.82
CA ILE A 73 -4.70 -8.36 -5.85
C ILE A 73 -5.35 -7.75 -7.11
N ASP A 74 -4.52 -7.37 -8.09
CA ASP A 74 -4.93 -6.89 -9.41
C ASP A 74 -5.10 -7.99 -10.45
N GLY A 75 -4.88 -9.27 -10.10
CA GLY A 75 -4.99 -10.38 -11.05
C GLY A 75 -3.83 -10.51 -12.03
N LEU A 76 -2.79 -9.67 -11.95
CA LEU A 76 -1.59 -9.73 -12.80
C LEU A 76 -0.47 -10.63 -12.24
N GLY A 77 -0.78 -11.39 -11.19
CA GLY A 77 0.15 -12.29 -10.52
C GLY A 77 1.11 -11.60 -9.56
N ASN A 78 1.70 -12.36 -8.63
CA ASN A 78 2.58 -11.79 -7.61
C ASN A 78 3.93 -11.35 -8.18
N LEU A 79 4.45 -10.24 -7.66
CA LEU A 79 5.82 -9.81 -7.90
C LEU A 79 6.78 -10.46 -6.90
N PRO A 80 8.06 -10.66 -7.26
CA PRO A 80 9.07 -11.06 -6.31
C PRO A 80 9.22 -9.98 -5.23
N LYS A 81 9.19 -10.41 -3.96
CA LYS A 81 9.30 -9.54 -2.79
C LYS A 81 10.35 -10.01 -1.78
N THR A 82 11.27 -10.86 -2.23
CA THR A 82 12.38 -11.39 -1.42
C THR A 82 13.72 -10.84 -1.91
N GLY A 83 14.71 -10.81 -1.01
CA GLY A 83 16.06 -10.33 -1.34
C GLY A 83 16.07 -8.88 -1.84
N GLU A 84 16.72 -8.64 -2.97
CA GLU A 84 16.85 -7.30 -3.58
C GLU A 84 15.53 -6.76 -4.17
N ASN A 85 14.54 -7.63 -4.39
CA ASN A 85 13.24 -7.26 -4.93
C ASN A 85 12.21 -6.90 -3.84
N GLY A 86 12.60 -7.02 -2.57
CA GLY A 86 11.71 -6.85 -1.42
C GLY A 86 12.23 -5.86 -0.41
N MET A 87 11.34 -5.03 0.13
CA MET A 87 11.65 -4.12 1.23
C MET A 87 10.77 -4.38 2.44
N SER A 88 11.39 -4.47 3.63
CA SER A 88 10.69 -4.60 4.91
C SER A 88 9.77 -3.40 5.14
N ILE A 89 8.52 -3.66 5.56
CA ILE A 89 7.56 -2.61 5.97
C ILE A 89 8.00 -1.92 7.28
N HIS A 90 8.82 -2.60 8.08
CA HIS A 90 9.42 -2.04 9.29
C HIS A 90 10.78 -1.44 8.95
N ARG A 91 10.88 -0.11 9.02
CA ARG A 91 12.12 0.64 8.83
C ARG A 91 12.23 1.77 9.84
N GLN A 92 13.45 2.07 10.26
CA GLN A 92 13.70 3.26 11.05
C GLN A 92 13.42 4.52 10.23
N ALA A 93 12.99 5.57 10.91
CA ALA A 93 12.88 6.90 10.33
C ALA A 93 14.26 7.38 9.83
N PRO A 94 14.30 8.30 8.84
CA PRO A 94 15.53 8.96 8.43
C PRO A 94 16.24 9.61 9.62
N LYS A 95 17.58 9.66 9.61
CA LYS A 95 18.34 10.35 10.66
C LYS A 95 18.16 11.85 10.53
N PHE A 96 18.40 12.58 11.62
CA PHE A 96 18.32 14.04 11.63
C PHE A 96 19.22 14.70 10.58
N GLU A 97 20.41 14.15 10.35
CA GLU A 97 21.38 14.65 9.37
C GLU A 97 20.92 14.45 7.91
N ASP A 98 20.00 13.50 7.66
CA ASP A 98 19.43 13.24 6.33
C ASP A 98 18.20 14.11 6.03
N LEU A 99 17.75 14.92 6.99
CA LEU A 99 16.58 15.78 6.83
C LEU A 99 16.95 17.03 6.03
N SER A 100 16.23 17.29 4.94
CA SER A 100 16.35 18.55 4.21
C SER A 100 15.60 19.68 4.94
N THR A 101 16.23 20.84 5.03
CA THR A 101 15.62 22.08 5.57
C THR A 101 14.98 22.95 4.49
N SER A 102 15.07 22.58 3.21
CA SER A 102 14.55 23.41 2.11
C SER A 102 13.03 23.28 1.98
N SER A 103 12.31 24.39 2.19
CA SER A 103 10.87 24.47 1.90
C SER A 103 10.64 24.91 0.46
N GLU A 104 10.63 23.97 -0.47
CA GLU A 104 10.14 24.23 -1.83
C GLU A 104 8.62 24.10 -1.88
N VAL A 105 7.96 24.99 -2.62
CA VAL A 105 6.52 24.88 -2.87
C VAL A 105 6.26 23.76 -3.88
N LEU A 106 5.26 22.92 -3.58
CA LEU A 106 4.66 21.94 -4.47
C LEU A 106 3.41 22.57 -5.09
N PHE A 107 3.48 22.94 -6.37
CA PHE A 107 2.33 23.45 -7.09
C PHE A 107 1.39 22.29 -7.46
N THR A 108 0.16 22.37 -6.98
CA THR A 108 -0.84 21.30 -7.12
C THR A 108 -1.71 21.47 -8.36
N GLY A 109 -1.75 22.68 -8.95
CA GLY A 109 -2.67 23.01 -10.03
C GLY A 109 -4.07 23.40 -9.54
N ILE A 110 -4.32 23.32 -8.22
CA ILE A 110 -5.60 23.64 -7.60
C ILE A 110 -5.52 25.05 -7.05
N LYS A 111 -6.23 26.00 -7.69
CA LYS A 111 -6.15 27.44 -7.38
C LYS A 111 -6.29 27.77 -5.89
N VAL A 112 -7.24 27.13 -5.19
CA VAL A 112 -7.47 27.43 -3.76
C VAL A 112 -6.30 26.96 -2.90
N ILE A 113 -5.70 25.81 -3.23
CA ILE A 113 -4.53 25.28 -2.51
C ILE A 113 -3.32 26.13 -2.83
N ASP A 114 -3.02 26.33 -4.12
CA ASP A 114 -1.81 27.05 -4.54
C ASP A 114 -1.81 28.53 -4.11
N LEU A 115 -2.98 29.15 -3.91
CA LEU A 115 -3.10 30.54 -3.48
C LEU A 115 -3.18 30.72 -1.97
N ILE A 116 -4.00 29.90 -1.27
CA ILE A 116 -4.35 30.13 0.14
C ILE A 116 -3.52 29.25 1.08
N GLU A 117 -3.26 28.00 0.70
CA GLU A 117 -2.56 27.01 1.53
C GLU A 117 -1.57 26.18 0.67
N PRO A 118 -0.49 26.81 0.18
CA PRO A 118 0.44 26.14 -0.73
C PRO A 118 1.15 24.98 -0.04
N TYR A 119 1.21 23.84 -0.71
CA TYR A 119 1.85 22.64 -0.19
C TYR A 119 3.38 22.75 -0.27
N SER A 120 4.08 22.17 0.71
CA SER A 120 5.55 22.09 0.70
C SER A 120 5.99 20.72 0.21
N LYS A 121 6.99 20.66 -0.68
CA LYS A 121 7.64 19.39 -1.08
C LYS A 121 8.24 18.70 0.13
N GLY A 122 7.99 17.41 0.28
CA GLY A 122 8.41 16.63 1.46
C GLY A 122 7.60 16.94 2.74
N GLY A 123 6.62 17.84 2.65
CA GLY A 123 5.71 18.15 3.75
C GLY A 123 4.67 17.05 3.98
N LYS A 124 4.06 17.07 5.17
CA LYS A 124 2.90 16.25 5.52
C LYS A 124 1.66 17.13 5.48
N ILE A 125 0.64 16.69 4.73
CA ILE A 125 -0.61 17.44 4.53
C ILE A 125 -1.77 16.63 5.10
N GLY A 126 -2.68 17.29 5.80
CA GLY A 126 -3.90 16.69 6.33
C GLY A 126 -5.14 17.20 5.60
N LEU A 127 -5.92 16.31 5.01
CA LEU A 127 -7.21 16.63 4.40
C LEU A 127 -8.35 16.35 5.40
N PHE A 128 -8.77 17.38 6.11
CA PHE A 128 -9.82 17.28 7.12
C PHE A 128 -11.20 17.53 6.49
N GLY A 129 -12.14 16.61 6.72
CA GLY A 129 -13.47 16.74 6.18
C GLY A 129 -14.39 15.56 6.50
N GLY A 130 -15.70 15.81 6.46
CA GLY A 130 -16.75 14.80 6.69
C GLY A 130 -16.93 13.83 5.53
N ALA A 131 -17.96 12.99 5.61
CA ALA A 131 -18.37 12.14 4.50
C ALA A 131 -18.94 13.00 3.35
N GLY A 132 -18.62 12.66 2.10
CA GLY A 132 -19.20 13.30 0.92
C GLY A 132 -18.69 14.71 0.59
N VAL A 133 -17.67 15.22 1.29
CA VAL A 133 -17.11 16.56 1.03
C VAL A 133 -16.08 16.61 -0.12
N GLY A 134 -15.89 15.51 -0.84
CA GLY A 134 -14.98 15.44 -1.99
C GLY A 134 -13.51 15.19 -1.66
N LYS A 135 -13.16 14.62 -0.50
CA LYS A 135 -11.77 14.28 -0.14
C LYS A 135 -11.10 13.36 -1.19
N THR A 136 -11.79 12.28 -1.57
CA THR A 136 -11.30 11.32 -2.57
C THR A 136 -11.08 12.00 -3.92
N VAL A 137 -12.02 12.85 -4.34
CA VAL A 137 -11.94 13.65 -5.57
C VAL A 137 -10.72 14.57 -5.55
N LEU A 138 -10.45 15.22 -4.42
CA LEU A 138 -9.27 16.06 -4.28
C LEU A 138 -7.97 15.25 -4.36
N ILE A 139 -7.92 14.07 -3.72
CA ILE A 139 -6.75 13.18 -3.78
C ILE A 139 -6.51 12.70 -5.21
N GLN A 140 -7.55 12.30 -5.93
CA GLN A 140 -7.48 11.90 -7.33
C GLN A 140 -6.91 13.03 -8.21
N GLU A 141 -7.42 14.24 -8.03
CA GLU A 141 -6.95 15.41 -8.78
C GLU A 141 -5.49 15.75 -8.48
N LEU A 142 -5.07 15.62 -7.21
CA LEU A 142 -3.67 15.77 -6.81
C LEU A 142 -2.78 14.72 -7.50
N ILE A 143 -3.19 13.45 -7.50
CA ILE A 143 -2.45 12.37 -8.17
C ILE A 143 -2.32 12.67 -9.67
N ASN A 144 -3.42 13.07 -10.31
CA ASN A 144 -3.47 13.43 -11.73
C ASN A 144 -2.51 14.58 -12.07
N ASN A 145 -2.54 15.66 -11.28
CA ASN A 145 -1.72 16.85 -11.54
C ASN A 145 -0.23 16.62 -11.22
N ILE A 146 0.09 15.83 -10.19
CA ILE A 146 1.49 15.46 -9.88
C ILE A 146 2.05 14.53 -10.96
N ALA A 147 1.28 13.52 -11.38
CA ALA A 147 1.70 12.57 -12.42
C ALA A 147 1.92 13.28 -13.77
N LYS A 148 1.00 14.17 -14.18
CA LYS A 148 1.09 14.89 -15.47
C LYS A 148 2.07 16.06 -15.45
N GLY A 149 2.13 16.82 -14.35
CA GLY A 149 2.85 18.09 -14.28
C GLY A 149 4.30 18.00 -13.79
N HIS A 150 4.62 16.99 -12.97
CA HIS A 150 5.92 16.91 -12.29
C HIS A 150 6.72 15.65 -12.61
N GLY A 151 6.17 14.73 -13.42
CA GLY A 151 6.79 13.41 -13.67
C GLY A 151 6.99 12.60 -12.39
N GLY A 152 6.25 12.94 -11.33
CA GLY A 152 6.34 12.32 -10.02
C GLY A 152 5.55 11.02 -9.96
N LEU A 153 6.00 10.10 -9.12
CA LEU A 153 5.27 8.89 -8.79
C LEU A 153 4.35 9.16 -7.61
N SER A 154 3.15 8.59 -7.66
CA SER A 154 2.17 8.64 -6.59
C SER A 154 1.94 7.23 -6.04
N VAL A 155 1.92 7.09 -4.72
CA VAL A 155 1.55 5.85 -4.03
C VAL A 155 0.29 6.14 -3.22
N PHE A 156 -0.76 5.38 -3.45
CA PHE A 156 -2.00 5.46 -2.67
C PHE A 156 -2.09 4.29 -1.69
N ALA A 157 -2.34 4.59 -0.42
CA ALA A 157 -2.55 3.60 0.63
C ALA A 157 -3.96 3.75 1.21
N GLY A 158 -4.86 2.84 0.84
CA GLY A 158 -6.24 2.81 1.35
C GLY A 158 -6.33 2.13 2.71
N VAL A 159 -6.20 2.89 3.80
CA VAL A 159 -6.22 2.35 5.17
C VAL A 159 -7.59 2.50 5.79
N GLY A 160 -8.29 1.38 6.00
CA GLY A 160 -9.62 1.38 6.62
C GLY A 160 -10.72 2.02 5.77
N GLU A 161 -10.44 2.23 4.47
CA GLU A 161 -11.40 2.76 3.51
C GLU A 161 -12.37 1.68 3.03
N ARG A 162 -13.49 2.09 2.44
CA ARG A 162 -14.45 1.15 1.86
C ARG A 162 -13.88 0.53 0.59
N THR A 163 -14.06 -0.78 0.42
CA THR A 163 -13.65 -1.50 -0.81
C THR A 163 -14.26 -0.88 -2.08
N ARG A 164 -15.51 -0.37 -2.00
CA ARG A 164 -16.14 0.35 -3.11
C ARG A 164 -15.35 1.61 -3.50
N GLU A 165 -14.91 2.41 -2.53
CA GLU A 165 -14.15 3.64 -2.78
C GLU A 165 -12.76 3.32 -3.37
N GLY A 166 -12.12 2.23 -2.93
CA GLY A 166 -10.87 1.75 -3.54
C GLY A 166 -11.05 1.25 -4.97
N ASN A 167 -12.14 0.52 -5.25
CA ASN A 167 -12.46 0.08 -6.60
C ASN A 167 -12.75 1.27 -7.53
N ASP A 168 -13.58 2.22 -7.09
CA ASP A 168 -13.93 3.43 -7.86
C ASP A 168 -12.66 4.24 -8.19
N LEU A 169 -11.77 4.41 -7.21
CA LEU A 169 -10.46 5.04 -7.41
C LEU A 169 -9.61 4.33 -8.49
N LEU A 170 -9.55 3.00 -8.45
CA LEU A 170 -8.81 2.21 -9.44
C LEU A 170 -9.40 2.39 -10.85
N ARG A 171 -10.73 2.36 -10.98
CA ARG A 171 -11.41 2.55 -12.28
C ARG A 171 -11.05 3.90 -12.89
N GLU A 172 -11.16 4.96 -12.10
CA GLU A 172 -10.86 6.33 -12.55
C GLU A 172 -9.37 6.49 -12.92
N MET A 173 -8.45 5.83 -12.20
CA MET A 173 -7.03 5.83 -12.55
C MET A 173 -6.75 5.13 -13.89
N LEU A 174 -7.51 4.09 -14.22
CA LEU A 174 -7.43 3.42 -15.53
C LEU A 174 -8.01 4.30 -16.65
N GLU A 175 -9.20 4.85 -16.42
CA GLU A 175 -9.88 5.74 -17.38
C GLU A 175 -9.08 7.02 -17.69
N SER A 176 -8.43 7.60 -16.67
CA SER A 176 -7.56 8.77 -16.82
C SER A 176 -6.19 8.47 -17.43
N GLY A 177 -5.88 7.18 -17.64
CA GLY A 177 -4.61 6.71 -18.22
C GLY A 177 -3.41 6.84 -17.29
N ILE A 178 -3.64 7.05 -15.99
CA ILE A 178 -2.60 7.12 -14.94
C ILE A 178 -2.05 5.72 -14.69
N ILE A 179 -2.93 4.72 -14.62
CA ILE A 179 -2.58 3.30 -14.56
C ILE A 179 -2.87 2.66 -15.91
N LYS A 180 -2.02 1.72 -16.34
CA LYS A 180 -2.21 0.96 -17.57
C LYS A 180 -1.94 -0.52 -17.31
N TYR A 181 -3.00 -1.32 -17.31
CA TYR A 181 -2.93 -2.77 -17.15
C TYR A 181 -2.96 -3.56 -18.46
N GLY A 182 -2.89 -2.87 -19.60
CA GLY A 182 -2.97 -3.47 -20.93
C GLY A 182 -4.41 -3.74 -21.39
N ASP A 183 -4.58 -3.98 -22.69
CA ASP A 183 -5.90 -4.04 -23.34
C ASP A 183 -6.72 -5.27 -22.89
N GLU A 184 -6.07 -6.39 -22.56
CA GLU A 184 -6.75 -7.61 -22.09
C GLU A 184 -7.43 -7.43 -20.72
N PHE A 185 -6.78 -6.69 -19.81
CA PHE A 185 -7.35 -6.38 -18.50
C PHE A 185 -8.57 -5.45 -18.64
N MET A 186 -8.45 -4.42 -19.47
CA MET A 186 -9.55 -3.49 -19.75
C MET A 186 -10.77 -4.22 -20.31
N HIS A 187 -10.55 -5.18 -21.22
CA HIS A 187 -11.63 -5.95 -21.82
C HIS A 187 -12.30 -6.94 -20.84
N SER A 188 -11.55 -7.50 -19.88
CA SER A 188 -12.12 -8.30 -18.79
C SER A 188 -12.95 -7.45 -17.82
N MET A 189 -12.51 -6.22 -17.55
CA MET A 189 -13.19 -5.29 -16.66
C MET A 189 -14.52 -4.78 -17.22
N GLU A 190 -14.58 -4.48 -18.53
CA GLU A 190 -15.82 -4.09 -19.23
C GLU A 190 -16.88 -5.20 -19.22
N ASN A 191 -16.43 -6.46 -19.18
CA ASN A 191 -17.30 -7.63 -19.11
C ASN A 191 -17.75 -8.00 -17.68
N GLY A 192 -17.40 -7.18 -16.68
CA GLY A 192 -17.92 -7.29 -15.31
C GLY A 192 -17.03 -8.04 -14.31
N GLY A 193 -15.85 -8.52 -14.73
CA GLY A 193 -14.98 -9.36 -13.89
C GLY A 193 -15.43 -10.81 -13.83
#